data_AF-A0A929AQ27-F1
#
_entry.id   AF-A0A929AQ27-F1
#
_cell.length_a   1.000
_cell.length_b   1.000
_cell.length_c   1.000
_cell.angle_alpha   90.00
_cell.angle_beta   90.00
_cell.angle_gamma   90.00
#
_symmetry.space_group_name_H-M   'P 1'
#
loop_
_entity.id
_entity.type
_entity.pdbx_description
1 polymer ?
#
loop_
_entity_poly.entity_id
_entity_poly.type
_entity_poly.pdbx_seq_one_letter_code
_entity_poly.pdbx_strand_id
1 'polypeptide(L)' 'MVGDGESLHLHNNQITDITPLAGLINLESLSLGDNPIPSDSSANALPTCPVSPPNICQF' A
#
# COMPACT_ATOMS: atom_id res chain seq x y z
N MET A 1 20.68 8.80 -13.33
CA MET A 1 20.70 8.34 -11.94
C MET A 1 19.43 7.56 -11.75
N VAL A 2 19.51 6.23 -11.71
CA VAL A 2 18.34 5.39 -11.45
C VAL A 2 18.18 5.39 -9.94
N GLY A 3 17.03 5.83 -9.41
CA GLY A 3 16.77 5.82 -7.98
C GLY A 3 16.75 4.37 -7.49
N ASP A 4 17.45 4.11 -6.38
CA ASP A 4 17.48 2.80 -5.71
C ASP A 4 16.21 2.58 -4.86
N GLY A 5 15.06 3.00 -5.37
CA GLY A 5 13.79 2.88 -4.68
C GLY A 5 13.38 1.44 -4.50
N GLU A 6 12.97 1.10 -3.28
CA GLU A 6 12.49 -0.25 -3.00
C GLU A 6 11.06 -0.41 -3.55
N SER A 7 10.80 -1.52 -4.24
CA SER A 7 9.48 -1.87 -4.76
C SER A 7 8.96 -3.11 -4.04
N LEU A 8 7.75 -3.01 -3.47
CA LEU A 8 7.12 -4.10 -2.72
C LEU A 8 5.83 -4.56 -3.42
N HIS A 9 5.82 -5.81 -3.85
CA HIS A 9 4.70 -6.43 -4.55
C HIS A 9 4.00 -7.43 -3.62
N LEU A 10 2.78 -7.07 -3.19
CA LEU A 10 1.93 -7.85 -2.28
C LEU A 10 0.57 -8.15 -2.91
N HIS A 11 0.41 -7.97 -4.22
CA HIS A 11 -0.84 -8.25 -4.93
C HIS A 11 -1.27 -9.72 -4.80
N ASN A 12 -2.57 -9.97 -4.85
CA ASN A 12 -3.18 -11.32 -4.84
C ASN A 12 -2.86 -12.12 -3.57
N ASN A 13 -2.95 -11.46 -2.41
CA ASN A 13 -2.78 -12.09 -1.10
C ASN A 13 -4.05 -11.98 -0.25
N GLN A 14 -3.96 -12.35 1.03
CA GLN A 14 -5.06 -12.25 2.01
C GLN A 14 -4.77 -11.15 3.04
N ILE A 15 -4.20 -10.03 2.60
CA ILE A 15 -3.86 -8.91 3.48
C ILE A 15 -5.12 -8.13 3.83
N THR A 16 -5.42 -8.07 5.13
CA THR A 16 -6.54 -7.30 5.69
C THR A 16 -6.08 -6.08 6.50
N ASP A 17 -4.78 -6.01 6.82
CA ASP A 17 -4.19 -4.93 7.62
C ASP A 17 -2.84 -4.55 7.02
N ILE A 18 -2.71 -3.28 6.67
CA ILE A 18 -1.51 -2.68 6.08
C ILE A 18 -0.82 -1.70 7.03
N THR A 19 -1.34 -1.50 8.25
CA THR A 19 -0.72 -0.63 9.26
C THR A 19 0.77 -0.92 9.53
N PRO A 20 1.26 -2.17 9.47
CA PRO A 20 2.69 -2.44 9.67
C PRO A 20 3.61 -1.85 8.59
N LEU A 21 3.06 -1.49 7.42
CA LEU A 21 3.84 -0.94 6.31
C LEU A 21 4.25 0.52 6.55
N ALA A 22 3.67 1.22 7.53
CA ALA A 22 3.92 2.64 7.78
C ALA A 22 5.40 3.02 8.02
N GLY A 23 6.23 2.06 8.45
CA GLY A 23 7.67 2.26 8.68
C GLY A 23 8.54 2.18 7.42
N LEU A 24 7.98 1.82 6.27
CA LEU A 24 8.73 1.61 5.03
C LEU A 24 8.95 2.94 4.29
N ILE A 25 9.94 3.71 4.75
CA ILE A 25 10.22 5.08 4.30
C ILE A 25 10.97 5.19 2.96
N ASN A 26 11.57 4.10 2.47
CA ASN A 26 12.35 4.08 1.21
C ASN A 26 11.59 3.42 0.05
N LEU A 27 10.30 3.12 0.22
CA LEU A 27 9.49 2.53 -0.85
C LEU A 27 9.17 3.59 -1.91
N GLU A 28 9.39 3.23 -3.17
CA GLU A 28 8.93 3.99 -4.34
C GLU A 28 7.66 3.39 -4.96
N SER A 29 7.38 2.10 -4.72
CA SER A 29 6.21 1.41 -5.25
C SER A 29 5.67 0.35 -4.29
N LEU A 30 4.36 0.33 -4.09
CA LEU A 30 3.65 -0.66 -3.28
C LEU A 30 2.40 -1.16 -4.01
N SER A 31 2.40 -2.44 -4.39
CA SER A 31 1.24 -3.08 -5.04
C SER A 31 0.48 -3.95 -4.04
N LEU A 32 -0.78 -3.59 -3.77
CA LEU A 32 -1.70 -4.21 -2.82
C LEU A 32 -2.99 -4.72 -3.48
N GLY A 33 -3.10 -4.65 -4.81
CA GLY A 33 -4.27 -5.11 -5.55
C GLY A 33 -4.67 -6.56 -5.23
N ASP A 34 -5.95 -6.88 -5.42
CA ASP A 34 -6.49 -8.21 -5.12
C ASP A 34 -6.21 -8.68 -3.68
N ASN A 35 -6.28 -7.76 -2.71
CA ASN A 35 -6.28 -8.07 -1.28
C ASN A 35 -7.60 -7.65 -0.62
N PRO A 36 -8.09 -8.38 0.40
CA PRO A 36 -9.30 -8.05 1.15
C PRO A 36 -9.04 -6.92 2.18
N ILE A 37 -8.38 -5.84 1.77
CA ILE A 37 -8.12 -4.68 2.63
C ILE A 37 -9.45 -3.96 2.84
N PRO A 38 -9.91 -3.79 4.09
CA PRO A 38 -11.15 -3.09 4.36
C PRO A 38 -11.02 -1.65 3.86
N SER A 39 -11.89 -1.26 2.93
CA SER A 39 -12.21 0.16 2.75
C SER A 39 -12.73 0.67 4.08
N ASP A 40 -12.31 1.88 4.47
CA ASP A 40 -12.91 2.54 5.62
C ASP A 40 -14.44 2.46 5.46
N SER A 41 -15.17 2.11 6.52
CA SER A 41 -16.60 1.76 6.52
C SER A 41 -17.53 2.81 5.89
N SER A 42 -16.99 3.98 5.55
CA SER A 42 -17.53 4.91 4.59
C SER A 42 -17.59 4.24 3.20
N ALA A 43 -18.79 3.88 2.72
CA ALA A 43 -19.05 3.11 1.49
C ALA A 43 -18.36 3.56 0.17
N ASN A 44 -17.57 4.64 0.20
CA ASN A 44 -16.84 5.22 -0.93
C ASN A 44 -15.40 5.66 -0.58
N ALA A 45 -14.88 5.32 0.61
CA ALA A 45 -13.50 5.64 0.98
C ALA A 45 -12.54 4.54 0.51
N LEU A 46 -11.48 4.93 -0.21
CA LEU A 46 -10.37 4.04 -0.48
C LEU A 46 -9.61 3.75 0.83
N PRO A 47 -9.02 2.54 0.98
CA PRO A 47 -8.10 2.29 2.09
C PRO A 47 -7.01 3.37 2.13
N THR A 48 -6.73 3.88 3.33
CA THR A 48 -5.70 4.91 3.50
C THR A 48 -4.33 4.28 3.35
N CYS A 49 -3.51 4.79 2.43
CA CYS A 49 -2.13 4.34 2.26
C CYS A 49 -1.31 4.68 3.52
N PRO A 50 -0.71 3.67 4.21
CA PRO A 50 0.01 3.88 5.46
C PRO A 50 1.42 4.44 5.26
N VAL A 51 1.93 4.47 4.02
CA VAL A 51 3.27 4.94 3.66
C VAL A 51 3.24 6.34 3.04
N SER A 52 4.38 7.03 3.09
CA SER A 52 4.57 8.35 2.50
C SER A 52 5.64 8.28 1.39
N PRO A 53 5.39 8.81 0.18
CA PRO A 53 4.17 9.52 -0.19
C PRO A 53 3.01 8.54 -0.52
N PRO A 54 1.75 8.89 -0.22
CA PRO A 54 0.62 7.95 -0.31
C PRO A 54 0.26 7.51 -1.73
N ASN A 55 0.76 8.22 -2.75
CA ASN A 55 0.52 7.91 -4.16
C ASN A 55 1.26 6.66 -4.66
N ILE A 56 2.13 6.05 -3.85
CA ILE A 56 2.84 4.83 -4.21
C ILE A 56 2.03 3.55 -3.93
N CYS A 57 0.96 3.64 -3.13
CA CYS A 57 0.03 2.53 -2.91
C CYS A 57 -0.89 2.34 -4.10
N GLN A 58 -0.88 1.13 -4.67
CA GLN A 58 -1.82 0.68 -5.68
C GLN A 58 -2.72 -0.40 -5.06
N PHE A 59 -3.99 -0.06 -4.86
CA PHE A 59 -5.04 -0.94 -4.31
C PHE A 59 -5.86 -1.60 -5.41
#